data_AF-A0A7Y2XLM3-F1
#
_entry.id   AF-A0A7Y2XLM3-F1
#
_cell.length_a   1.000
_cell.length_b   1.000
_cell.length_c   1.000
_cell.angle_alpha   90.00
_cell.angle_beta   90.00
_cell.angle_gamma   90.00
#
_symmetry.space_group_name_H-M   'P 1'
#
loop_
_entity.id
_entity.type
_entity.pdbx_description
1 polymer ?
#
loop_
_entity_poly.entity_id
_entity_poly.type
_entity_poly.pdbx_seq_one_letter_code
_entity_poly.pdbx_strand_id
1 'polypeptide(L)'
;QYDIESRLKEQGTPENEMMREEIKRTVFDTIAELPEDLRTAIMLREMEGMSYEDIAVTMDCPIGTVRSRIFRAREAIDEKLKPLLGRD
;
A
#
# COMPACT_ATOMS: atom_id res chain seq x y z
N GLN A 1 25.65 14.09 -18.10
CA GLN A 1 25.81 13.72 -16.67
C GLN A 1 25.40 14.89 -15.77
N TYR A 2 24.27 15.55 -16.04
CA TYR A 2 23.79 16.76 -15.32
C TYR A 2 22.35 16.62 -14.80
N ASP A 3 21.76 15.42 -14.83
CA ASP A 3 20.33 15.21 -14.53
C ASP A 3 20.07 14.55 -13.16
N ILE A 4 21.12 14.11 -12.46
CA ILE A 4 20.98 13.42 -11.16
C ILE A 4 20.78 14.44 -10.02
N GLU A 5 21.56 15.53 -10.02
CA GLU A 5 21.46 16.56 -8.98
C GLU A 5 20.14 17.32 -9.01
N SER A 6 19.56 17.55 -10.20
CA SER A 6 18.25 18.19 -10.35
C SER A 6 17.13 17.32 -9.76
N ARG A 7 17.11 16.03 -10.13
CA ARG A 7 16.12 15.07 -9.60
C ARG A 7 16.27 14.85 -8.09
N LEU A 8 17.49 14.88 -7.55
CA LEU A 8 17.73 14.78 -6.11
C LEU A 8 17.25 16.03 -5.36
N LYS A 9 17.45 17.23 -5.94
CA LYS A 9 16.93 18.48 -5.37
C LYS A 9 15.40 18.55 -5.42
N GLU A 10 14.80 18.09 -6.51
CA GLU A 10 13.33 17.98 -6.61
C GLU A 10 12.80 17.02 -5.54
N GLN A 11 13.37 15.83 -5.37
CA GLN A 11 12.88 14.86 -4.38
C GLN A 11 13.03 15.26 -2.90
N GLY A 12 13.86 16.25 -2.59
CA GLY A 12 14.15 16.72 -1.22
C GLY A 12 13.55 18.08 -0.88
N THR A 13 12.62 18.62 -1.68
CA THR A 13 11.94 19.85 -1.30
C THR A 13 10.95 19.60 -0.15
N PRO A 14 10.68 20.59 0.72
CA PRO A 14 9.68 20.47 1.79
C PRO A 14 8.31 20.03 1.28
N GLU A 15 7.89 20.51 0.11
CA GLU A 15 6.61 20.15 -0.50
C GLU A 15 6.55 18.66 -0.88
N ASN A 16 7.64 18.12 -1.41
CA ASN A 16 7.72 16.70 -1.78
C ASN A 16 7.83 15.78 -0.56
N GLU A 17 8.50 16.22 0.51
CA GLU A 17 8.48 15.52 1.79
C GLU A 17 7.08 15.50 2.40
N MET A 18 6.39 16.64 2.41
CA MET A 18 5.01 16.73 2.89
C MET A 18 4.07 15.80 2.11
N MET A 19 4.16 15.80 0.77
CA MET A 19 3.37 14.90 -0.08
C MET A 19 3.67 13.43 0.22
N ARG A 20 4.94 13.06 0.42
CA ARG A 20 5.32 11.69 0.79
C ARG A 20 4.73 11.27 2.14
N GLU A 21 4.77 12.14 3.14
CA GLU A 21 4.18 11.86 4.45
C GLU A 21 2.65 11.77 4.38
N GLU A 22 2.00 12.59 3.54
CA GLU A 22 0.56 12.51 3.31
C GLU A 22 0.16 11.19 2.62
N ILE A 23 0.90 10.76 1.60
CA ILE A 23 0.70 9.46 0.95
C ILE A 23 0.86 8.32 1.96
N LYS A 24 1.95 8.31 2.74
CA LYS A 24 2.18 7.29 3.76
C LYS A 24 1.04 7.23 4.77
N ARG A 25 0.66 8.38 5.33
CA ARG A 25 -0.46 8.47 6.29
C ARG A 25 -1.74 7.91 5.68
N THR A 26 -2.06 8.29 4.46
CA THR A 26 -3.26 7.81 3.75
C THR A 26 -3.24 6.29 3.56
N VAL A 27 -2.10 5.69 3.22
CA VAL A 27 -1.95 4.22 3.14
C VAL A 27 -2.23 3.57 4.50
N PHE A 28 -1.58 4.03 5.56
CA PHE A 28 -1.72 3.43 6.90
C PHE A 28 -3.13 3.60 7.47
N ASP A 29 -3.73 4.79 7.33
CA ASP A 29 -5.10 5.06 7.76
C ASP A 29 -6.08 4.17 7.00
N THR A 30 -5.90 4.02 5.68
CA THR A 30 -6.75 3.13 4.87
C THR A 30 -6.64 1.68 5.34
N ILE A 31 -5.43 1.18 5.59
CA ILE A 31 -5.21 -0.18 6.13
C ILE A 31 -5.87 -0.36 7.50
N ALA A 32 -5.84 0.68 8.36
CA ALA A 32 -6.50 0.66 9.66
C ALA A 32 -8.04 0.64 9.56
N GLU A 33 -8.61 1.20 8.49
CA GLU A 33 -10.05 1.19 8.23
C GLU A 33 -10.54 -0.09 7.52
N LEU A 34 -9.65 -0.88 6.94
CA LEU A 34 -10.03 -2.11 6.26
C LEU A 34 -10.76 -3.11 7.19
N PRO A 35 -11.68 -3.91 6.64
CA PRO A 35 -12.14 -5.13 7.31
C PRO A 35 -10.96 -5.98 7.76
N GLU A 36 -11.10 -6.63 8.92
CA GLU A 36 -10.01 -7.34 9.59
C GLU A 36 -9.34 -8.39 8.70
N ASP A 37 -10.12 -9.08 7.87
CA ASP A 37 -9.62 -10.12 6.99
C ASP A 37 -8.81 -9.55 5.81
N LEU A 38 -9.19 -8.39 5.27
CA LEU A 38 -8.42 -7.68 4.25
C LEU A 38 -7.12 -7.14 4.85
N ARG A 39 -7.21 -6.47 6.00
CA ARG A 39 -6.05 -5.92 6.74
C ARG A 39 -5.04 -7.03 7.07
N THR A 40 -5.50 -8.15 7.59
CA THR A 40 -4.61 -9.26 7.96
C THR A 40 -3.91 -9.81 6.72
N ALA A 41 -4.66 -10.07 5.63
CA ALA A 41 -4.08 -10.61 4.42
C ALA A 41 -3.02 -9.69 3.79
N ILE A 42 -3.26 -8.37 3.75
CA ILE A 42 -2.30 -7.42 3.18
C ILE A 42 -1.07 -7.22 4.08
N MET A 43 -1.24 -7.22 5.41
CA MET A 43 -0.12 -7.09 6.35
C MET A 43 0.81 -8.30 6.28
N LEU A 44 0.27 -9.53 6.29
CA LEU A 44 1.09 -10.74 6.14
C LEU A 44 1.83 -10.76 4.81
N ARG A 45 1.21 -10.22 3.75
CA ARG A 45 1.84 -10.17 2.43
C ARG A 45 2.95 -9.12 2.32
N GLU A 46 2.68 -7.88 2.72
CA GLU A 46 3.57 -6.75 2.43
C GLU A 46 4.58 -6.47 3.56
N MET A 47 4.21 -6.75 4.81
CA MET A 47 5.08 -6.50 5.98
C MET A 47 5.86 -7.75 6.38
N GLU A 48 5.18 -8.90 6.44
CA GLU A 48 5.81 -10.18 6.82
C GLU A 48 6.40 -10.94 5.61
N GLY A 49 6.08 -10.50 4.38
CA GLY A 49 6.63 -11.10 3.15
C GLY A 49 6.13 -12.52 2.86
N MET A 50 5.02 -12.95 3.46
CA MET A 50 4.51 -14.32 3.31
C MET A 50 4.00 -14.62 1.91
N SER A 51 4.14 -15.88 1.48
CA SER A 51 3.54 -16.37 0.24
C SER A 51 2.01 -16.44 0.37
N TYR A 52 1.28 -16.51 -0.75
CA TYR A 52 -0.18 -16.64 -0.69
C TYR A 52 -0.61 -17.98 -0.10
N GLU A 53 0.18 -19.02 -0.33
CA GLU A 53 0.04 -20.35 0.23
C GLU A 53 0.17 -20.32 1.76
N ASP A 54 1.21 -19.67 2.29
CA ASP A 54 1.43 -19.59 3.75
C ASP A 54 0.34 -18.74 4.42
N ILE A 55 -0.11 -17.67 3.76
CA ILE A 55 -1.22 -16.84 4.25
C ILE A 55 -2.52 -17.66 4.27
N ALA A 56 -2.76 -18.50 3.25
CA ALA A 56 -3.94 -19.35 3.19
C ALA A 56 -3.99 -20.33 4.37
N VAL A 57 -2.84 -20.94 4.70
CA VAL A 57 -2.70 -21.81 5.87
C VAL A 57 -2.88 -21.02 7.16
N THR A 58 -2.23 -19.86 7.30
CA THR A 58 -2.26 -19.03 8.51
C THR A 58 -3.67 -18.50 8.83
N MET A 59 -4.42 -18.13 7.80
CA MET A 59 -5.78 -17.58 7.92
C MET A 59 -6.87 -18.64 7.81
N ASP A 60 -6.49 -19.93 7.73
CA ASP A 60 -7.40 -21.07 7.52
C ASP A 60 -8.46 -20.80 6.44
N CYS A 61 -8.00 -20.40 5.24
CA CYS A 61 -8.89 -20.09 4.13
C CYS A 61 -8.30 -20.49 2.77
N PRO A 62 -9.13 -20.65 1.72
CA PRO A 62 -8.63 -20.99 0.38
C PRO A 62 -7.67 -19.94 -0.19
N ILE A 63 -6.67 -20.37 -0.94
CA ILE A 63 -5.72 -19.45 -1.61
C ILE A 63 -6.42 -18.45 -2.56
N GLY A 64 -7.54 -18.83 -3.16
CA GLY A 64 -8.38 -17.92 -3.96
C GLY A 64 -8.97 -16.78 -3.12
N THR A 65 -9.34 -17.06 -1.87
CA THR A 65 -9.80 -16.06 -0.91
C THR A 65 -8.67 -15.10 -0.57
N VAL A 66 -7.46 -15.59 -0.28
CA VAL A 66 -6.28 -14.74 -0.04
C VAL A 66 -6.04 -13.77 -1.19
N ARG A 67 -6.03 -14.27 -2.44
CA ARG A 67 -5.88 -13.43 -3.64
C ARG A 67 -6.93 -12.34 -3.71
N SER A 68 -8.21 -12.70 -3.51
CA SER A 68 -9.31 -11.73 -3.55
C SER A 68 -9.25 -10.69 -2.42
N ARG A 69 -8.79 -11.08 -1.22
CA ARG A 69 -8.64 -10.18 -0.08
C ARG A 69 -7.53 -9.16 -0.32
N ILE A 70 -6.36 -9.62 -0.76
CA ILE A 70 -5.22 -8.75 -1.08
C ILE A 70 -5.57 -7.81 -2.23
N PHE A 71 -6.26 -8.30 -3.25
CA PHE A 71 -6.73 -7.45 -4.35
C PHE A 71 -7.65 -6.32 -3.86
N ARG A 72 -8.70 -6.65 -3.09
CA ARG A 72 -9.63 -5.64 -2.54
C ARG A 72 -8.95 -4.66 -1.59
N ALA A 73 -8.00 -5.13 -0.77
CA ALA A 73 -7.21 -4.27 0.09
C ALA A 73 -6.41 -3.23 -0.73
N ARG A 74 -5.78 -3.67 -1.81
CA ARG A 74 -5.03 -2.79 -2.73
C ARG A 74 -5.94 -1.83 -3.48
N GLU A 75 -7.11 -2.26 -3.94
CA GLU A 75 -8.08 -1.37 -4.56
C GLU A 75 -8.53 -0.27 -3.59
N ALA A 76 -8.86 -0.61 -2.34
CA ALA A 76 -9.23 0.37 -1.34
C ALA A 76 -8.13 1.42 -1.09
N ILE A 77 -6.86 0.99 -1.06
CA ILE A 77 -5.71 1.90 -0.95
C ILE A 77 -5.58 2.77 -2.20
N ASP A 78 -5.68 2.17 -3.39
CA ASP A 78 -5.54 2.89 -4.66
C ASP A 78 -6.60 4.00 -4.80
N GLU A 79 -7.86 3.71 -4.50
CA GLU A 79 -8.94 4.71 -4.52
C GLU A 79 -8.67 5.91 -3.59
N LYS A 80 -8.02 5.68 -2.45
CA LYS A 80 -7.66 6.74 -1.51
C LYS A 80 -6.44 7.55 -1.96
N LEU A 81 -5.53 6.93 -2.72
CA LEU A 81 -4.32 7.57 -3.23
C LEU A 81 -4.53 8.33 -4.54
N LYS A 82 -5.51 7.93 -5.37
CA LYS A 82 -5.84 8.56 -6.65
C LYS A 82 -5.85 10.10 -6.62
N PRO A 83 -6.57 10.76 -5.69
CA PRO A 83 -6.60 12.22 -5.61
C PRO A 83 -5.24 12.84 -5.27
N LEU A 84 -4.44 12.17 -4.44
CA LEU A 84 -3.10 12.65 -4.03
C LEU A 84 -2.07 12.51 -5.16
N LEU A 85 -2.28 11.55 -6.06
CA LEU A 85 -1.41 11.30 -7.20
C LEU A 85 -1.85 12.03 -8.47
N GLY A 86 -2.95 12.80 -8.41
CA GLY A 86 -3.53 13.48 -9.57
C GLY A 86 -4.00 12.50 -10.66
N ARG A 87 -4.50 11.32 -10.26
CA ARG A 87 -5.04 10.29 -11.15
C ARG A 87 -6.54 10.17 -10.88
N ASP A 88 -7.35 10.75 -11.74
CA ASP A 88 -8.82 10.60 -11.72
C ASP A 88 -9.28 9.47 -12.64
#